data_AF-A0A7W4VXN0-F1
#
_entry.id   AF-A0A7W4VXN0-F1
#
_cell.length_a   1.000
_cell.length_b   1.000
_cell.length_c   1.000
_cell.angle_alpha   90.00
_cell.angle_beta   90.00
_cell.angle_gamma   90.00
#
_symmetry.space_group_name_H-M   'P 1'
#
loop_
_entity.id
_entity.type
_entity.pdbx_description
1 polymer ?
#
loop_
_entity_poly.entity_id
_entity_poly.type
_entity_poly.pdbx_seq_one_letter_code
_entity_poly.pdbx_strand_id
1 'polypeptide(L)'
;MSSEDNRSAENLLLMCIPHSYEIDEHETRFSPELLQEWRVGQIQEYFDRRQGWPIDEDEAAEVLAVSFDSPMIAAPVLTSVVEAAELFALRAMSTRPGPAAAAAAWRMTRARANAMMFAHDDEGNRVFVEPSNMERQQHQRAVLAALDEVRAVVGPLYEDVLAKVATARHTSVRSSPWCDWVSRAADELLAAASTWPWEPPYEDTDRLSDAAAEVRAAVGGLASSLRGENPPAPPAIPEVVVSEADEARAAIAEAMAAHHALLERARPWSRVKTRAYDPDLRAELVVAADGVTLIPQVWSTYGFALGSVASLAASVARNATDEQVTALIGEDRARRPLVVAAALLMELWREMKDAERGDLADLARESLLEELAAQDWSTEDAWVGNYVHGAQMFNPWWHWTSAEVVAAAIGDALDAAPERLDDVVLACAPWVERESRVDGSRRAERSYRELSPWFPTDAVVRAAAVQYPDVVASASDYDDGVPEGAPQVEHHLGHILRLAT
;
A
#
# COMPACT_ATOMS: atom_id res chain seq x y z
N MET A 1 -54.71 45.97 50.07
CA MET A 1 -53.71 46.39 49.07
C MET A 1 -54.33 46.25 47.69
N SER A 2 -53.96 47.10 46.73
CA SER A 2 -54.35 46.87 45.34
C SER A 2 -53.53 45.72 44.73
N SER A 3 -54.02 45.11 43.65
CA SER A 3 -53.27 44.08 42.91
C SER A 3 -51.92 44.59 42.40
N GLU A 4 -51.84 45.88 42.09
CA GLU A 4 -50.63 46.56 41.63
C GLU A 4 -49.63 46.76 42.78
N ASP A 5 -50.11 47.09 44.00
CA ASP A 5 -49.25 47.18 45.19
C ASP A 5 -48.62 45.82 45.53
N ASN A 6 -49.37 44.71 45.40
CA ASN A 6 -48.85 43.36 45.63
C ASN A 6 -47.72 42.98 44.64
N ARG A 7 -47.70 43.56 43.44
CA ARG A 7 -46.70 43.28 42.40
C ARG A 7 -45.50 44.23 42.43
N SER A 8 -45.52 45.21 43.32
CA SER A 8 -44.39 46.12 43.47
C SER A 8 -43.14 45.35 43.90
N ALA A 9 -41.97 45.80 43.44
CA ALA A 9 -40.68 45.20 43.82
C ALA A 9 -40.49 45.18 45.35
N GLU A 10 -41.13 46.13 46.04
CA GLU A 10 -41.12 46.25 47.49
C GLU A 10 -41.96 45.17 48.18
N ASN A 11 -42.77 44.36 47.50
CA ASN A 11 -43.59 43.30 48.11
C ASN A 11 -43.25 41.89 47.60
N LEU A 12 -42.07 41.73 46.96
CA LEU A 12 -41.59 40.43 46.52
C LEU A 12 -41.12 39.56 47.71
N LEU A 13 -41.54 38.29 47.70
CA LEU A 13 -41.12 37.25 48.64
C LEU A 13 -40.24 36.24 47.90
N LEU A 14 -39.06 35.91 48.44
CA LEU A 14 -38.13 35.00 47.77
C LEU A 14 -38.48 33.55 48.10
N MET A 15 -38.77 32.75 47.08
CA MET A 15 -39.17 31.35 47.24
C MET A 15 -38.59 30.48 46.13
N CYS A 16 -38.44 29.18 46.39
CA CYS A 16 -38.14 28.23 45.32
C CYS A 16 -39.40 27.96 44.47
N ILE A 17 -39.18 27.60 43.21
CA ILE A 17 -40.23 27.41 42.20
C ILE A 17 -41.39 26.50 42.67
N PRO A 18 -41.16 25.36 43.35
CA PRO A 18 -42.27 24.53 43.83
C PRO A 18 -43.19 25.21 44.84
N HIS A 19 -42.63 25.98 45.78
CA HIS A 19 -43.43 26.63 46.81
C HIS A 19 -44.12 27.91 46.31
N SER A 20 -43.59 28.57 45.26
CA SER A 20 -44.33 29.67 44.62
C SER A 20 -45.61 29.16 43.96
N TYR A 21 -45.55 27.99 43.29
CA TYR A 21 -46.75 27.37 42.72
C TYR A 21 -47.76 26.94 43.79
N GLU A 22 -47.31 26.40 44.92
CA GLU A 22 -48.21 26.00 46.01
C GLU A 22 -49.01 27.18 46.57
N ILE A 23 -48.42 28.37 46.67
CA ILE A 23 -49.11 29.58 47.14
C ILE A 23 -50.09 30.08 46.08
N ASP A 24 -49.67 30.14 44.82
CA ASP A 24 -50.51 30.59 43.71
C ASP A 24 -51.74 29.70 43.51
N GLU A 25 -51.61 28.38 43.71
CA GLU A 25 -52.70 27.41 43.57
C GLU A 25 -53.63 27.33 44.80
N HIS A 26 -53.18 27.83 45.97
CA HIS A 26 -53.90 27.72 47.23
C HIS A 26 -54.03 29.06 47.97
N GLU A 27 -54.37 30.13 47.25
CA GLU A 27 -54.48 31.50 47.76
C GLU A 27 -55.30 31.67 49.05
N THR A 28 -56.33 30.83 49.27
CA THR A 28 -57.17 30.89 50.49
C THR A 28 -56.46 30.40 51.75
N ARG A 29 -55.38 29.64 51.62
CA ARG A 29 -54.56 29.14 52.74
C ARG A 29 -53.46 30.11 53.15
N PHE A 30 -53.06 31.01 52.25
CA PHE A 30 -51.95 31.93 52.43
C PHE A 30 -52.44 33.36 52.35
N SER A 31 -52.92 33.88 53.48
CA SER A 31 -53.45 35.24 53.49
C SER A 31 -52.35 36.28 53.21
N PRO A 32 -52.69 37.44 52.63
CA PRO A 32 -51.71 38.51 52.40
C PRO A 32 -50.94 38.93 53.66
N GLU A 33 -51.59 38.88 54.83
CA GLU A 33 -50.96 39.18 56.12
C GLU A 33 -49.89 38.15 56.48
N LEU A 34 -50.13 36.87 56.26
CA LEU A 34 -49.16 35.79 56.48
C LEU A 34 -47.95 35.93 55.56
N LEU A 35 -48.17 36.24 54.28
CA LEU A 35 -47.09 36.44 53.31
C LEU A 35 -46.23 37.66 53.67
N GLN A 36 -46.85 38.72 54.20
CA GLN A 36 -46.13 39.90 54.69
C GLN A 36 -45.31 39.58 55.95
N GLU A 37 -45.84 38.76 56.88
CA GLU A 37 -45.08 38.27 58.04
C GLU A 37 -43.87 37.46 57.61
N TRP A 38 -44.03 36.57 56.62
CA TRP A 38 -42.91 35.78 56.08
C TRP A 38 -41.85 36.65 55.43
N ARG A 39 -42.25 37.69 54.69
CA ARG A 39 -41.32 38.64 54.10
C ARG A 39 -40.52 39.37 55.19
N VAL A 40 -41.19 39.88 56.23
CA VAL A 40 -40.52 40.51 57.37
C VAL A 40 -39.58 39.51 58.03
N GLY A 41 -40.00 38.25 58.18
CA GLY A 41 -39.17 37.14 58.66
C GLY A 41 -37.93 36.92 57.81
N GLN A 42 -38.03 36.88 56.48
CA GLN A 42 -36.89 36.71 55.57
C GLN A 42 -35.91 37.89 55.61
N ILE A 43 -36.43 39.12 55.69
CA ILE A 43 -35.60 40.32 55.81
C ILE A 43 -34.89 40.33 57.17
N GLN A 44 -35.60 39.95 58.23
CA GLN A 44 -35.02 39.84 59.57
C GLN A 44 -33.98 38.73 59.63
N GLU A 45 -34.28 37.55 59.07
CA GLU A 45 -33.34 36.43 58.94
C GLU A 45 -32.09 36.83 58.15
N TYR A 46 -32.25 37.59 57.06
CA TYR A 46 -31.14 38.16 56.31
C TYR A 46 -30.27 39.08 57.17
N PHE A 47 -30.89 40.00 57.95
CA PHE A 47 -30.15 40.90 58.83
C PHE A 47 -29.51 40.20 60.03
N ASP A 48 -30.20 39.23 60.61
CA ASP A 48 -29.76 38.44 61.76
C ASP A 48 -28.62 37.51 61.37
N ARG A 49 -28.67 36.94 60.16
CA ARG A 49 -27.66 35.99 59.71
C ARG A 49 -26.41 36.65 59.17
N ARG A 50 -26.48 37.81 58.50
CA ARG A 50 -25.41 38.74 58.01
C ARG A 50 -24.03 38.20 57.57
N GLN A 51 -23.84 36.90 57.58
CA GLN A 51 -22.80 36.08 57.02
C GLN A 51 -23.51 35.39 55.85
N GLY A 52 -23.20 35.80 54.63
CA GLY A 52 -23.43 34.91 53.49
C GLY A 52 -22.81 33.57 53.85
N TRP A 53 -23.43 32.47 53.44
CA TRP A 53 -22.81 31.15 53.58
C TRP A 53 -21.37 31.28 53.11
N PRO A 54 -20.37 31.14 54.00
CA PRO A 54 -18.98 31.28 53.59
C PRO A 54 -18.66 30.01 52.82
N ILE A 55 -19.01 30.01 51.53
CA ILE A 55 -18.53 29.02 50.59
C ILE A 55 -17.04 29.29 50.49
N ASP A 56 -16.23 28.37 50.99
CA ASP A 56 -14.78 28.47 50.82
C ASP A 56 -14.39 28.19 49.35
N GLU A 57 -13.13 28.42 48.98
CA GLU A 57 -12.69 28.21 47.59
C GLU A 57 -12.86 26.75 47.14
N ASP A 58 -12.82 25.79 48.06
CA ASP A 58 -12.98 24.36 47.78
C ASP A 58 -14.46 24.02 47.53
N GLU A 59 -15.38 24.55 48.33
CA GLU A 59 -16.83 24.43 48.13
C GLU A 59 -17.29 25.21 46.89
N ALA A 60 -16.65 26.33 46.56
CA ALA A 60 -16.93 27.08 45.34
C ALA A 60 -16.45 26.30 44.10
N ALA A 61 -15.29 25.66 44.19
CA ALA A 61 -14.79 24.76 43.15
C ALA A 61 -15.68 23.52 43.00
N GLU A 62 -16.18 22.94 44.09
CA GLU A 62 -17.12 21.82 44.08
C GLU A 62 -18.46 22.21 43.43
N VAL A 63 -19.02 23.36 43.80
CA VAL A 63 -20.26 23.88 43.20
C VAL A 63 -20.06 24.19 41.71
N LEU A 64 -18.92 24.74 41.31
CA LEU A 64 -18.59 24.95 39.89
C LEU A 64 -18.45 23.62 39.14
N ALA A 65 -17.78 22.62 39.72
CA ALA A 65 -17.64 21.29 39.13
C ALA A 65 -19.01 20.61 38.97
N VAL A 66 -19.85 20.62 40.01
CA VAL A 66 -21.18 19.98 39.95
C VAL A 66 -22.13 20.74 39.01
N SER A 67 -22.02 22.07 38.93
CA SER A 67 -22.92 22.91 38.12
C SER A 67 -22.52 23.00 36.65
N PHE A 68 -21.24 22.90 36.32
CA PHE A 68 -20.72 23.09 34.96
C PHE A 68 -20.02 21.85 34.36
N ASP A 69 -19.56 20.90 35.17
CA ASP A 69 -19.00 19.62 34.70
C ASP A 69 -20.04 18.48 34.73
N SER A 70 -21.33 18.79 34.92
CA SER A 70 -22.40 17.79 34.86
C SER A 70 -22.55 17.22 33.44
N PRO A 71 -22.40 15.88 33.24
CA PRO A 71 -22.55 15.23 31.93
C PRO A 71 -23.90 15.50 31.25
N MET A 72 -24.93 15.85 32.03
CA MET A 72 -26.27 16.19 31.55
C MET A 72 -26.31 17.48 30.72
N ILE A 73 -25.43 18.45 30.97
CA ILE A 73 -25.36 19.73 30.24
C ILE A 73 -24.54 19.56 28.95
N ALA A 74 -23.52 18.71 28.97
CA ALA A 74 -22.63 18.47 27.83
C ALA A 74 -23.19 17.47 26.79
N ALA A 75 -24.15 16.61 27.16
CA ALA A 75 -24.65 15.54 26.29
C ALA A 75 -25.20 16.00 24.93
N PRO A 76 -26.05 17.05 24.82
CA PRO A 76 -26.55 17.51 23.52
C PRO A 76 -25.45 18.09 22.62
N VAL A 77 -24.50 18.80 23.22
CA VAL A 77 -23.35 19.38 22.53
C VAL A 77 -22.45 18.27 22.00
N LEU A 78 -22.14 17.28 22.84
CA LEU A 78 -21.33 16.11 22.49
C LEU A 78 -21.94 15.33 21.32
N THR A 79 -23.23 14.99 21.39
CA THR A 79 -23.92 14.28 20.30
C THR A 79 -23.86 15.07 19.00
N SER A 80 -24.12 16.39 19.06
CA SER A 80 -24.12 17.23 17.85
C SER A 80 -22.75 17.35 17.18
N VAL A 81 -21.65 17.42 17.95
CA VAL A 81 -20.29 17.48 17.40
C VAL A 81 -19.89 16.14 16.79
N VAL A 82 -20.19 15.03 17.47
CA VAL A 82 -19.87 13.68 17.00
C VAL A 82 -20.61 13.36 15.71
N GLU A 83 -21.92 13.65 15.64
CA GLU A 83 -22.72 13.43 14.44
C GLU A 83 -22.24 14.26 13.25
N ALA A 84 -21.97 15.56 13.46
CA ALA A 84 -21.48 16.45 12.39
C ALA A 84 -20.14 15.97 11.84
N ALA A 85 -19.20 15.59 12.72
CA ALA A 85 -17.87 15.17 12.31
C ALA A 85 -17.86 13.80 11.63
N GLU A 86 -18.67 12.83 12.10
CA GLU A 86 -18.79 11.53 11.43
C GLU A 86 -19.45 11.68 10.05
N LEU A 87 -20.49 12.50 9.95
CA LEU A 87 -21.12 12.80 8.66
C LEU A 87 -20.13 13.45 7.69
N PHE A 88 -19.33 14.41 8.16
CA PHE A 88 -18.27 15.04 7.39
C PHE A 88 -17.21 14.04 6.89
N ALA A 89 -16.69 13.19 7.80
CA ALA A 89 -15.70 12.16 7.46
C ALA A 89 -16.23 11.13 6.45
N LEU A 90 -17.43 10.59 6.69
CA LEU A 90 -18.09 9.66 5.78
C LEU A 90 -18.33 10.29 4.41
N ARG A 91 -18.79 11.54 4.38
CA ARG A 91 -19.11 12.19 3.11
C ARG A 91 -17.85 12.48 2.30
N ALA A 92 -16.80 13.00 2.93
CA ALA A 92 -15.51 13.23 2.29
C ALA A 92 -14.95 11.94 1.65
N MET A 93 -14.96 10.82 2.38
CA MET A 93 -14.56 9.52 1.86
C MET A 93 -15.45 9.05 0.69
N SER A 94 -16.78 9.19 0.82
CA SER A 94 -17.73 8.76 -0.21
C SER A 94 -17.59 9.51 -1.54
N THR A 95 -17.00 10.71 -1.53
CA THR A 95 -16.83 11.55 -2.72
C THR A 95 -15.53 11.30 -3.49
N ARG A 96 -14.56 10.57 -2.91
CA ARG A 96 -13.25 10.30 -3.53
C ARG A 96 -13.29 9.57 -4.88
N PRO A 97 -14.24 8.63 -5.14
CA PRO A 97 -14.29 7.93 -6.43
C PRO A 97 -14.45 8.83 -7.65
N GLY A 98 -15.06 10.01 -7.52
CA GLY A 98 -15.25 10.96 -8.63
C GLY A 98 -13.91 11.50 -9.19
N PRO A 99 -13.13 12.24 -8.38
CA PRO A 99 -11.79 12.68 -8.77
C PRO A 99 -10.87 11.52 -9.21
N ALA A 100 -10.92 10.38 -8.53
CA ALA A 100 -10.13 9.20 -8.86
C ALA A 100 -10.45 8.64 -10.26
N ALA A 101 -11.74 8.57 -10.63
CA ALA A 101 -12.16 8.14 -11.95
C ALA A 101 -11.71 9.12 -13.05
N ALA A 102 -11.81 10.43 -12.80
CA ALA A 102 -11.35 11.45 -13.74
C ALA A 102 -9.83 11.40 -13.96
N ALA A 103 -9.05 11.19 -12.89
CA ALA A 103 -7.60 11.00 -12.98
C ALA A 103 -7.23 9.67 -13.67
N ALA A 104 -7.94 8.58 -13.40
CA ALA A 104 -7.77 7.31 -14.09
C ALA A 104 -8.01 7.42 -15.59
N ALA A 105 -9.04 8.18 -16.00
CA ALA A 105 -9.31 8.42 -17.42
C ALA A 105 -8.14 9.14 -18.12
N TRP A 106 -7.51 10.12 -17.48
CA TRP A 106 -6.29 10.76 -18.00
C TRP A 106 -5.15 9.75 -18.19
N ARG A 107 -4.88 8.92 -17.17
CA ARG A 107 -3.85 7.88 -17.22
C ARG A 107 -4.10 6.91 -18.37
N MET A 108 -5.33 6.47 -18.56
CA MET A 108 -5.71 5.59 -19.66
C MET A 108 -5.49 6.25 -21.03
N THR A 109 -5.86 7.52 -21.20
CA THR A 109 -5.62 8.26 -22.45
C THR A 109 -4.13 8.37 -22.76
N ARG A 110 -3.31 8.74 -21.76
CA ARG A 110 -1.84 8.84 -21.93
C ARG A 110 -1.20 7.48 -22.20
N ALA A 111 -1.64 6.42 -21.51
CA ALA A 111 -1.18 5.06 -21.77
C ALA A 111 -1.56 4.60 -23.18
N ARG A 112 -2.79 4.90 -23.63
CA ARG A 112 -3.26 4.58 -24.98
C ARG A 112 -2.48 5.33 -26.06
N ALA A 113 -2.23 6.63 -25.88
CA ALA A 113 -1.42 7.41 -26.81
C ALA A 113 -0.01 6.80 -26.96
N ASN A 114 0.63 6.45 -25.84
CA ASN A 114 1.95 5.83 -25.82
C ASN A 114 1.97 4.37 -26.30
N ALA A 115 0.84 3.66 -26.26
CA ALA A 115 0.69 2.31 -26.78
C ALA A 115 0.36 2.28 -28.27
N MET A 116 -0.29 3.32 -28.82
CA MET A 116 -0.64 3.40 -30.24
C MET A 116 0.54 3.85 -31.11
N MET A 117 1.50 4.58 -30.55
CA MET A 117 2.69 5.01 -31.27
C MET A 117 3.93 4.26 -30.77
N PHE A 118 4.27 3.17 -31.47
CA PHE A 118 5.56 2.50 -31.32
C PHE A 118 6.59 3.18 -32.23
N ALA A 119 6.97 4.41 -31.86
CA ALA A 119 8.00 5.16 -32.57
C ALA A 119 9.29 5.25 -31.75
N HIS A 120 10.40 5.22 -32.46
CA HIS A 120 11.75 5.42 -31.94
C HIS A 120 12.41 6.53 -32.73
N ASP A 121 13.29 7.29 -32.09
CA ASP A 121 14.14 8.25 -32.81
C ASP A 121 15.27 7.51 -33.55
N ASP A 122 16.09 8.26 -34.30
CA ASP A 122 17.25 7.71 -35.03
C ASP A 122 18.31 7.12 -34.07
N GLU A 123 18.23 7.54 -32.81
CA GLU A 123 18.98 7.03 -31.69
C GLU A 123 18.26 5.85 -31.02
N GLY A 124 17.19 5.27 -31.54
CA GLY A 124 16.51 4.12 -30.93
C GLY A 124 15.89 4.36 -29.53
N ASN A 125 15.86 5.59 -29.03
CA ASN A 125 15.12 5.94 -27.82
C ASN A 125 13.62 5.89 -28.12
N ARG A 126 12.81 5.52 -27.11
CA ARG A 126 11.36 5.54 -27.28
C ARG A 126 10.87 6.99 -27.35
N VAL A 127 10.13 7.30 -28.39
CA VAL A 127 9.44 8.59 -28.49
C VAL A 127 8.12 8.46 -27.74
N PHE A 128 8.02 9.16 -26.62
CA PHE A 128 6.76 9.28 -25.89
C PHE A 128 5.93 10.40 -26.49
N VAL A 129 4.67 10.11 -26.77
CA VAL A 129 3.73 11.10 -27.26
C VAL A 129 2.83 11.50 -26.11
N GLU A 130 2.93 12.77 -25.74
CA GLU A 130 1.91 13.37 -24.90
C GLU A 130 0.63 13.53 -25.73
N PRO A 131 -0.54 13.19 -25.16
CA PRO A 131 -1.82 13.56 -25.75
C PRO A 131 -1.86 15.05 -26.09
N SER A 132 -2.70 15.42 -27.05
CA SER A 132 -2.78 16.81 -27.51
C SER A 132 -3.05 17.77 -26.34
N ASN A 133 -2.58 19.02 -26.45
CA ASN A 133 -2.87 20.04 -25.43
C ASN A 133 -4.38 20.19 -25.16
N MET A 134 -5.22 19.96 -26.17
CA MET A 134 -6.67 19.98 -26.04
C MET A 134 -7.18 18.82 -25.14
N GLU A 135 -6.71 17.60 -25.36
CA GLU A 135 -7.06 16.43 -24.54
C GLU A 135 -6.54 16.59 -23.11
N ARG A 136 -5.30 17.06 -22.94
CA ARG A 136 -4.73 17.37 -21.62
C ARG A 136 -5.59 18.38 -20.87
N GLN A 137 -5.97 19.49 -21.51
CA GLN A 137 -6.84 20.49 -20.89
C GLN A 137 -8.23 19.96 -20.59
N GLN A 138 -8.79 19.10 -21.45
CA GLN A 138 -10.09 18.48 -21.22
C GLN A 138 -10.07 17.62 -19.95
N HIS A 139 -9.05 16.77 -19.79
CA HIS A 139 -8.89 15.94 -18.60
C HIS A 139 -8.60 16.78 -17.34
N GLN A 140 -7.81 17.85 -17.47
CA GLN A 140 -7.59 18.79 -16.37
C GLN A 140 -8.89 19.42 -15.88
N ARG A 141 -9.72 19.89 -16.81
CA ARG A 141 -11.03 20.45 -16.47
C ARG A 141 -11.94 19.41 -15.82
N ALA A 142 -11.89 18.16 -16.26
CA ALA A 142 -12.68 17.09 -15.66
C ALA A 142 -12.28 16.78 -14.21
N VAL A 143 -10.98 16.75 -13.91
CA VAL A 143 -10.48 16.56 -12.53
C VAL A 143 -10.85 17.76 -11.66
N LEU A 144 -10.63 18.98 -12.15
CA LEU A 144 -11.01 20.20 -11.41
C LEU A 144 -12.52 20.26 -11.15
N ALA A 145 -13.35 19.93 -12.13
CA ALA A 145 -14.80 19.89 -11.97
C ALA A 145 -15.22 18.84 -10.92
N ALA A 146 -14.60 17.66 -10.92
CA ALA A 146 -14.87 16.63 -9.92
C ALA A 146 -14.46 17.10 -8.51
N LEU A 147 -13.34 17.82 -8.37
CA LEU A 147 -12.91 18.39 -7.09
C LEU A 147 -13.83 19.52 -6.62
N ASP A 148 -14.35 20.34 -7.54
CA ASP A 148 -15.34 21.37 -7.23
C ASP A 148 -16.66 20.74 -6.75
N GLU A 149 -17.09 19.63 -7.36
CA GLU A 149 -18.25 18.85 -6.87
C GLU A 149 -18.02 18.30 -5.45
N VAL A 150 -16.81 17.79 -5.16
CA VAL A 150 -16.45 17.39 -3.79
C VAL A 150 -16.57 18.57 -2.83
N ARG A 151 -15.98 19.73 -3.17
CA ARG A 151 -16.03 20.93 -2.33
C ARG A 151 -17.46 21.42 -2.10
N ALA A 152 -18.32 21.36 -3.11
CA ALA A 152 -19.73 21.75 -2.98
C ALA A 152 -20.52 20.84 -2.02
N VAL A 153 -20.16 19.56 -1.94
CA VAL A 153 -20.81 18.58 -1.05
C VAL A 153 -20.22 18.63 0.37
N VAL A 154 -18.90 18.77 0.49
CA VAL A 154 -18.16 18.61 1.75
C VAL A 154 -18.01 19.94 2.50
N GLY A 155 -17.97 21.06 1.79
CA GLY A 155 -17.84 22.41 2.37
C GLY A 155 -18.90 22.76 3.43
N PRO A 156 -20.20 22.55 3.17
CA PRO A 156 -21.24 22.81 4.17
C PRO A 156 -21.12 21.95 5.44
N LEU A 157 -20.61 20.73 5.32
CA LEU A 157 -20.41 19.84 6.46
C LEU A 157 -19.20 20.27 7.30
N TYR A 158 -18.13 20.74 6.65
CA TYR A 158 -16.99 21.35 7.33
C TYR A 158 -17.41 22.59 8.14
N GLU A 159 -18.23 23.47 7.56
CA GLU A 159 -18.76 24.65 8.26
C GLU A 159 -19.63 24.26 9.46
N ASP A 160 -20.46 23.22 9.34
CA ASP A 160 -21.27 22.70 10.45
C ASP A 160 -20.38 22.16 11.58
N VAL A 161 -19.34 21.37 11.27
CA VAL A 161 -18.37 20.88 12.27
C VAL A 161 -17.75 22.05 13.04
N LEU A 162 -17.25 23.09 12.35
CA LEU A 162 -16.66 24.25 13.02
C LEU A 162 -17.66 24.99 13.91
N ALA A 163 -18.92 25.12 13.47
CA ALA A 163 -19.97 25.75 14.26
C ALA A 163 -20.28 24.95 15.55
N LYS A 164 -20.34 23.62 15.47
CA LYS A 164 -20.54 22.76 16.65
C LYS A 164 -19.33 22.77 17.59
N VAL A 165 -18.11 22.77 17.05
CA VAL A 165 -16.87 22.87 17.84
C VAL A 165 -16.80 24.22 18.58
N ALA A 166 -17.19 25.32 17.94
CA ALA A 166 -17.27 26.62 18.59
C ALA A 166 -18.29 26.61 19.75
N THR A 167 -19.42 25.93 19.58
CA THR A 167 -20.41 25.74 20.66
C THR A 167 -19.79 24.96 21.83
N ALA A 168 -19.09 23.86 21.56
CA ALA A 168 -18.39 23.08 22.59
C ALA A 168 -17.32 23.89 23.35
N ARG A 169 -16.60 24.77 22.64
CA ARG A 169 -15.60 25.66 23.22
C ARG A 169 -16.21 26.66 24.22
N HIS A 170 -17.44 27.10 23.97
CA HIS A 170 -18.18 27.98 24.88
C HIS A 170 -18.73 27.24 26.11
N THR A 171 -19.04 25.95 25.99
CA THR A 171 -19.56 25.13 27.10
C THR A 171 -18.49 24.79 28.14
N SER A 172 -17.24 24.56 27.73
CA SER A 172 -16.14 24.26 28.67
C SER A 172 -14.80 24.82 28.20
N VAL A 173 -14.23 25.74 28.99
CA VAL A 173 -12.90 26.32 28.73
C VAL A 173 -11.81 25.25 28.75
N ARG A 174 -11.95 24.23 29.60
CA ARG A 174 -11.01 23.11 29.72
C ARG A 174 -10.89 22.33 28.41
N SER A 175 -11.95 22.25 27.61
CA SER A 175 -11.97 21.52 26.35
C SER A 175 -11.28 22.24 25.17
N SER A 176 -10.81 23.47 25.35
CA SER A 176 -10.21 24.28 24.28
C SER A 176 -9.11 23.56 23.47
N PRO A 177 -8.15 22.84 24.08
CA PRO A 177 -7.09 22.15 23.33
C PRO A 177 -7.63 21.07 22.37
N TRP A 178 -8.72 20.39 22.74
CA TRP A 178 -9.36 19.39 21.90
C TRP A 178 -10.25 20.03 20.83
N CYS A 179 -10.90 21.16 21.12
CA CYS A 179 -11.58 21.96 20.10
C CYS A 179 -10.61 22.40 18.99
N ASP A 180 -9.41 22.88 19.36
CA ASP A 180 -8.38 23.28 18.39
C ASP A 180 -7.87 22.08 17.57
N TRP A 181 -7.78 20.89 18.17
CA TRP A 181 -7.44 19.67 17.43
C TRP A 181 -8.51 19.29 16.41
N VAL A 182 -9.79 19.32 16.78
CA VAL A 182 -10.88 19.02 15.84
C VAL A 182 -10.90 20.01 14.68
N SER A 183 -10.71 21.32 14.93
CA SER A 183 -10.64 22.31 13.86
C SER A 183 -9.49 22.06 12.89
N ARG A 184 -8.28 21.78 13.39
CA ARG A 184 -7.12 21.46 12.52
C ARG A 184 -7.33 20.18 11.71
N ALA A 185 -7.86 19.13 12.34
CA ALA A 185 -8.15 17.88 11.65
C ALA A 185 -9.22 18.08 10.55
N ALA A 186 -10.20 18.95 10.82
CA ALA A 186 -11.23 19.30 9.83
C ALA A 186 -10.67 20.09 8.65
N ASP A 187 -9.74 21.02 8.89
CA ASP A 187 -9.01 21.75 7.83
C ASP A 187 -8.24 20.79 6.92
N GLU A 188 -7.51 19.85 7.52
CA GLU A 188 -6.71 18.86 6.78
C GLU A 188 -7.59 17.91 5.97
N LEU A 189 -8.71 17.44 6.54
CA LEU A 189 -9.66 16.60 5.80
C LEU A 189 -10.27 17.35 4.61
N LEU A 190 -10.65 18.62 4.78
CA LEU A 190 -11.15 19.43 3.66
C LEU A 190 -10.07 19.63 2.59
N ALA A 191 -8.83 19.90 2.99
CA ALA A 191 -7.70 20.07 2.07
C ALA A 191 -7.44 18.78 1.29
N ALA A 192 -7.35 17.64 1.96
CA ALA A 192 -7.14 16.32 1.36
C ALA A 192 -8.29 15.93 0.42
N ALA A 193 -9.54 16.21 0.80
CA ALA A 193 -10.72 15.92 -0.03
C ALA A 193 -10.76 16.75 -1.31
N SER A 194 -10.28 18.01 -1.25
CA SER A 194 -10.38 18.97 -2.36
C SER A 194 -9.10 19.16 -3.16
N THR A 195 -8.08 18.33 -2.96
CA THR A 195 -6.86 18.30 -3.79
C THR A 195 -6.60 16.92 -4.41
N TRP A 196 -5.97 16.96 -5.58
CA TRP A 196 -5.46 15.78 -6.28
C TRP A 196 -4.05 16.08 -6.83
N PRO A 197 -3.07 15.17 -6.68
CA PRO A 197 -1.74 15.36 -7.25
C PRO A 197 -1.81 15.40 -8.78
N TRP A 198 -1.53 16.57 -9.35
CA TRP A 198 -1.59 16.83 -10.79
C TRP A 198 -0.25 16.63 -11.51
N GLU A 199 0.83 16.44 -10.76
CA GLU A 199 2.14 16.10 -11.29
C GLU A 199 2.36 14.58 -11.19
N PRO A 200 3.15 13.97 -12.11
CA PRO A 200 3.50 12.55 -12.00
C PRO A 200 4.01 12.23 -10.58
N PRO A 201 3.57 11.11 -9.96
CA PRO A 201 2.97 9.93 -10.58
C PRO A 201 1.43 9.94 -10.75
N TYR A 202 0.72 11.04 -10.45
CA TYR A 202 -0.76 11.12 -10.51
C TYR A 202 -1.51 10.12 -9.60
N GLU A 203 -0.83 9.56 -8.61
CA GLU A 203 -1.38 8.55 -7.70
C GLU A 203 -2.03 9.20 -6.49
N ASP A 204 -3.11 8.57 -6.03
CA ASP A 204 -3.74 8.96 -4.78
C ASP A 204 -2.82 8.58 -3.62
N THR A 205 -2.82 9.41 -2.59
CA THR A 205 -2.10 9.16 -1.34
C THR A 205 -3.12 8.81 -0.25
N ASP A 206 -2.72 8.03 0.76
CA ASP A 206 -3.60 7.69 1.89
C ASP A 206 -3.98 8.89 2.78
N ARG A 207 -3.48 10.09 2.45
CA ARG A 207 -3.77 11.37 3.09
C ARG A 207 -5.27 11.62 3.38
N LEU A 208 -6.18 11.22 2.49
CA LEU A 208 -7.62 11.42 2.73
C LEU A 208 -8.15 10.50 3.84
N SER A 209 -7.78 9.22 3.82
CA SER A 209 -8.16 8.27 4.85
C SER A 209 -7.53 8.62 6.19
N ASP A 210 -6.28 9.07 6.19
CA ASP A 210 -5.56 9.48 7.39
C ASP A 210 -6.20 10.71 8.03
N ALA A 211 -6.53 11.73 7.23
CA ALA A 211 -7.23 12.92 7.72
C ALA A 211 -8.62 12.59 8.28
N ALA A 212 -9.35 11.64 7.66
CA ALA A 212 -10.64 11.19 8.16
C ALA A 212 -10.52 10.40 9.47
N ALA A 213 -9.46 9.60 9.64
CA ALA A 213 -9.15 8.95 10.90
C ALA A 213 -8.77 9.96 11.99
N GLU A 214 -8.01 11.00 11.65
CA GLU A 214 -7.62 12.06 12.58
C GLU A 214 -8.83 12.86 13.09
N VAL A 215 -9.79 13.21 12.22
CA VAL A 215 -11.04 13.88 12.65
C VAL A 215 -11.79 13.04 13.69
N ARG A 216 -11.90 11.72 13.46
CA ARG A 216 -12.56 10.81 14.42
C ARG A 216 -11.80 10.72 15.75
N ALA A 217 -10.48 10.65 15.70
CA ALA A 217 -9.64 10.64 16.89
C ALA A 217 -9.78 11.95 17.70
N ALA A 218 -9.76 13.09 17.01
CA ALA A 218 -9.90 14.41 17.62
C ALA A 218 -11.26 14.57 18.32
N VAL A 219 -12.33 14.13 17.66
CA VAL A 219 -13.69 14.17 18.20
C VAL A 219 -13.86 13.20 19.38
N GLY A 220 -13.24 12.02 19.32
CA GLY A 220 -13.18 11.09 20.46
C GLY A 220 -12.48 11.70 21.68
N GLY A 221 -11.38 12.43 21.47
CA GLY A 221 -10.68 13.19 22.51
C GLY A 221 -11.55 14.30 23.10
N LEU A 222 -12.20 15.11 22.26
CA LEU A 222 -13.12 16.17 22.69
C LEU A 222 -14.31 15.61 23.48
N ALA A 223 -14.93 14.53 22.99
CA ALA A 223 -16.03 13.87 23.66
C ALA A 223 -15.64 13.37 25.06
N SER A 224 -14.44 12.79 25.19
CA SER A 224 -13.91 12.31 26.47
C SER A 224 -13.61 13.48 27.43
N SER A 225 -13.06 14.59 26.91
CA SER A 225 -12.88 15.83 27.69
C SER A 225 -14.20 16.37 28.25
N LEU A 226 -15.24 16.45 27.41
CA LEU A 226 -16.57 16.95 27.77
C LEU A 226 -17.32 16.05 28.75
N ARG A 227 -17.02 14.75 28.79
CA ARG A 227 -17.56 13.81 29.80
C ARG A 227 -16.85 13.90 31.16
N GLY A 228 -15.83 14.75 31.28
CA GLY A 228 -15.03 14.82 32.50
C GLY A 228 -13.98 13.71 32.63
N GLU A 229 -13.79 12.90 31.59
CA GLU A 229 -12.81 11.80 31.58
C GLU A 229 -11.38 12.36 31.42
N ASN A 230 -10.40 11.46 31.38
CA ASN A 230 -9.00 11.80 31.14
C ASN A 230 -8.64 11.51 29.67
N PRO A 231 -8.99 12.41 28.72
CA PRO A 231 -8.74 12.20 27.29
C PRO A 231 -7.23 12.12 26.98
N PRO A 232 -6.84 11.44 25.88
CA PRO A 232 -5.50 11.56 25.37
C PRO A 232 -5.19 13.04 25.08
N ALA A 233 -3.97 13.47 25.42
CA ALA A 233 -3.51 14.81 25.10
C ALA A 233 -3.58 15.03 23.59
N PRO A 234 -4.05 16.20 23.12
CA PRO A 234 -4.02 16.51 21.69
C PRO A 234 -2.59 16.35 21.17
N PRO A 235 -2.38 15.65 20.04
CA PRO A 235 -1.06 15.52 19.47
C PRO A 235 -0.51 16.92 19.17
N ALA A 236 0.75 17.15 19.58
CA ALA A 236 1.54 18.23 19.01
C ALA A 236 1.50 18.09 17.48
N ILE A 237 1.50 19.20 16.74
CA ILE A 237 1.46 19.21 15.26
C ILE A 237 2.41 18.11 14.76
N PRO A 238 1.90 16.98 14.23
CA PRO A 238 2.75 15.84 13.96
C PRO A 238 3.67 16.17 12.79
N GLU A 239 4.96 15.84 12.91
CA GLU A 239 5.71 15.44 11.73
C GLU A 239 5.05 14.17 11.18
N VAL A 240 4.87 14.11 9.86
CA VAL A 240 4.20 13.01 9.15
C VAL A 240 4.87 11.69 9.52
N VAL A 241 4.16 10.80 10.22
CA VAL A 241 4.62 9.44 10.51
C VAL A 241 4.11 8.55 9.38
N VAL A 242 4.97 8.21 8.43
CA VAL A 242 4.70 7.21 7.39
C VAL A 242 4.74 5.82 8.04
N SER A 243 3.79 4.93 7.73
CA SER A 243 3.83 3.56 8.27
C SER A 243 4.91 2.74 7.58
N GLU A 244 5.57 1.81 8.29
CA GLU A 244 6.62 0.94 7.71
C GLU A 244 6.12 0.16 6.48
N ALA A 245 4.82 -0.19 6.45
CA ALA A 245 4.22 -0.89 5.31
C ALA A 245 4.06 0.03 4.08
N ASP A 246 3.78 1.31 4.29
CA ASP A 246 3.70 2.30 3.22
C ASP A 246 5.09 2.67 2.70
N GLU A 247 6.08 2.79 3.60
CA GLU A 247 7.48 2.96 3.22
C GLU A 247 7.97 1.78 2.38
N ALA A 248 7.65 0.55 2.78
CA ALA A 248 8.02 -0.65 2.01
C ALA A 248 7.34 -0.67 0.63
N ARG A 249 6.05 -0.32 0.53
CA ARG A 249 5.34 -0.23 -0.75
C ARG A 249 5.91 0.86 -1.66
N ALA A 250 6.19 2.03 -1.10
CA ALA A 250 6.78 3.15 -1.82
C ALA A 250 8.20 2.79 -2.31
N ALA A 251 9.02 2.15 -1.46
CA ALA A 251 10.35 1.70 -1.83
C ALA A 251 10.33 0.66 -2.95
N ILE A 252 9.38 -0.29 -2.94
CA ILE A 252 9.21 -1.25 -4.04
C ILE A 252 8.78 -0.54 -5.33
N ALA A 253 7.84 0.41 -5.25
CA ALA A 253 7.40 1.18 -6.41
C ALA A 253 8.54 2.03 -7.00
N GLU A 254 9.34 2.66 -6.15
CA GLU A 254 10.52 3.42 -6.55
C GLU A 254 11.59 2.52 -7.19
N ALA A 255 11.90 1.37 -6.59
CA ALA A 255 12.83 0.40 -7.14
C ALA A 255 12.37 -0.12 -8.51
N MET A 256 11.08 -0.41 -8.67
CA MET A 256 10.52 -0.81 -9.96
C MET A 256 10.57 0.30 -11.00
N ALA A 257 10.33 1.56 -10.60
CA ALA A 257 10.44 2.71 -11.49
C ALA A 257 11.88 2.94 -11.94
N ALA A 258 12.85 2.86 -11.02
CA ALA A 258 14.28 2.95 -11.31
C ALA A 258 14.73 1.82 -12.25
N HIS A 259 14.27 0.59 -12.01
CA HIS A 259 14.54 -0.55 -12.87
C HIS A 259 14.02 -0.32 -14.29
N HIS A 260 12.76 0.10 -14.44
CA HIS A 260 12.21 0.43 -15.75
C HIS A 260 12.97 1.55 -16.46
N ALA A 261 13.38 2.60 -15.73
CA ALA A 261 14.16 3.69 -16.29
C ALA A 261 15.53 3.22 -16.81
N LEU A 262 16.21 2.35 -16.07
CA LEU A 262 17.46 1.72 -16.50
C LEU A 262 17.27 0.92 -17.80
N LEU A 263 16.23 0.08 -17.87
CA LEU A 263 15.97 -0.71 -19.07
C LEU A 263 15.63 0.17 -20.27
N GLU A 264 14.79 1.20 -20.09
CA GLU A 264 14.47 2.14 -21.18
C GLU A 264 15.72 2.88 -21.69
N ARG A 265 16.67 3.21 -20.81
CA ARG A 265 17.96 3.79 -21.20
C ARG A 265 18.83 2.81 -21.99
N ALA A 266 18.72 1.49 -21.76
CA ALA A 266 19.50 0.46 -22.44
C ALA A 266 18.88 -0.08 -23.75
N ARG A 267 17.54 -0.05 -23.89
CA ARG A 267 16.83 -0.44 -25.13
C ARG A 267 17.38 0.15 -26.43
N PRO A 268 17.94 1.36 -26.48
CA PRO A 268 18.54 1.90 -27.69
C PRO A 268 19.67 1.04 -28.28
N TRP A 269 20.41 0.26 -27.47
CA TRP A 269 21.49 -0.63 -27.95
C TRP A 269 20.96 -1.89 -28.65
N SER A 270 19.80 -2.41 -28.25
CA SER A 270 19.20 -3.55 -28.96
C SER A 270 18.61 -3.13 -30.31
N ARG A 271 18.23 -1.86 -30.46
CA ARG A 271 17.61 -1.30 -31.69
C ARG A 271 18.65 -0.77 -32.68
N VAL A 272 19.66 -0.04 -32.20
CA VAL A 272 20.68 0.59 -33.05
C VAL A 272 22.00 -0.17 -32.93
N LYS A 273 22.27 -1.03 -33.92
CA LYS A 273 23.43 -1.94 -33.88
C LYS A 273 24.80 -1.27 -33.93
N THR A 274 24.87 0.01 -34.30
CA THR A 274 26.13 0.77 -34.45
C THR A 274 26.57 1.51 -33.19
N ARG A 275 25.81 1.45 -32.10
CA ARG A 275 26.14 2.16 -30.86
C ARG A 275 27.45 1.70 -30.24
N ALA A 276 28.26 2.65 -29.78
CA ALA A 276 29.47 2.32 -29.03
C ALA A 276 29.12 1.56 -27.75
N TYR A 277 30.03 0.68 -27.34
CA TYR A 277 29.95 0.01 -26.04
C TYR A 277 29.97 1.02 -24.89
N ASP A 278 29.06 0.86 -23.94
CA ASP A 278 28.97 1.64 -22.71
C ASP A 278 29.23 0.73 -21.50
N PRO A 279 30.44 0.79 -20.89
CA PRO A 279 30.80 -0.08 -19.78
C PRO A 279 30.02 0.23 -18.50
N ASP A 280 29.68 1.50 -18.25
CA ASP A 280 28.97 1.92 -17.04
C ASP A 280 27.53 1.43 -17.09
N LEU A 281 26.85 1.64 -18.23
CA LEU A 281 25.49 1.14 -18.44
C LEU A 281 25.44 -0.40 -18.38
N ARG A 282 26.47 -1.08 -18.91
CA ARG A 282 26.59 -2.54 -18.78
C ARG A 282 26.72 -2.96 -17.32
N ALA A 283 27.55 -2.30 -16.53
CA ALA A 283 27.71 -2.60 -15.12
C ALA A 283 26.40 -2.40 -14.34
N GLU A 284 25.67 -1.32 -14.59
CA GLU A 284 24.36 -1.07 -13.98
C GLU A 284 23.33 -2.16 -14.30
N LEU A 285 23.26 -2.61 -15.56
CA LEU A 285 22.35 -3.70 -15.97
C LEU A 285 22.68 -5.03 -15.29
N VAL A 286 23.96 -5.29 -15.05
CA VAL A 286 24.38 -6.52 -14.38
C VAL A 286 24.00 -6.53 -12.91
N VAL A 287 24.12 -5.39 -12.22
CA VAL A 287 23.61 -5.25 -10.85
C VAL A 287 22.09 -5.44 -10.84
N ALA A 288 21.38 -4.87 -11.82
CA ALA A 288 19.94 -5.06 -11.94
C ALA A 288 19.53 -6.52 -12.24
N ALA A 289 20.36 -7.28 -12.97
CA ALA A 289 20.09 -8.69 -13.25
C ALA A 289 20.01 -9.54 -11.96
N ASP A 290 20.90 -9.27 -11.00
CA ASP A 290 20.87 -9.92 -9.68
C ASP A 290 19.59 -9.57 -8.91
N GLY A 291 19.19 -8.30 -8.92
CA GLY A 291 17.99 -7.80 -8.25
C GLY A 291 16.66 -8.34 -8.78
N VAL A 292 16.64 -8.94 -9.98
CA VAL A 292 15.41 -9.50 -10.59
C VAL A 292 15.40 -11.02 -10.69
N THR A 293 16.33 -11.71 -10.04
CA THR A 293 16.40 -13.18 -9.98
C THR A 293 15.16 -13.82 -9.35
N LEU A 294 14.38 -13.06 -8.58
CA LEU A 294 13.15 -13.54 -7.96
C LEU A 294 11.89 -13.25 -8.78
N ILE A 295 12.02 -12.59 -9.94
CA ILE A 295 10.89 -12.22 -10.80
C ILE A 295 10.67 -13.33 -11.83
N PRO A 296 9.59 -14.14 -11.73
CA PRO A 296 9.29 -15.15 -12.72
C PRO A 296 9.19 -14.55 -14.11
N GLN A 297 9.74 -15.21 -15.13
CA GLN A 297 9.63 -14.74 -16.51
C GLN A 297 8.34 -15.29 -17.14
N VAL A 298 7.26 -14.51 -17.00
CA VAL A 298 5.95 -14.74 -17.64
C VAL A 298 5.60 -13.56 -18.55
N TRP A 299 4.47 -13.60 -19.25
CA TRP A 299 4.13 -12.56 -20.23
C TRP A 299 4.12 -11.14 -19.63
N SER A 300 3.50 -10.94 -18.47
CA SER A 300 3.41 -9.61 -17.83
C SER A 300 4.75 -9.05 -17.36
N THR A 301 5.70 -9.92 -16.99
CA THR A 301 7.02 -9.54 -16.46
C THR A 301 8.13 -9.63 -17.50
N TYR A 302 7.85 -10.22 -18.67
CA TYR A 302 8.86 -10.55 -19.68
C TYR A 302 9.75 -9.36 -20.02
N GLY A 303 9.17 -8.16 -20.12
CA GLY A 303 9.88 -6.94 -20.51
C GLY A 303 10.89 -6.39 -19.50
N PHE A 304 10.91 -6.91 -18.26
CA PHE A 304 11.79 -6.46 -17.18
C PHE A 304 12.38 -7.57 -16.30
N ALA A 305 12.04 -8.84 -16.55
CA ALA A 305 12.63 -10.00 -15.87
C ALA A 305 14.08 -10.27 -16.33
N LEU A 306 14.78 -11.17 -15.61
CA LEU A 306 16.20 -11.51 -15.79
C LEU A 306 16.64 -11.65 -17.25
N GLY A 307 15.93 -12.44 -18.06
CA GLY A 307 16.27 -12.63 -19.48
C GLY A 307 16.30 -11.33 -20.29
N SER A 308 15.37 -10.40 -20.06
CA SER A 308 15.36 -9.11 -20.74
C SER A 308 16.52 -8.21 -20.29
N VAL A 309 16.85 -8.23 -19.00
CA VAL A 309 17.99 -7.47 -18.47
C VAL A 309 19.31 -7.99 -19.06
N ALA A 310 19.50 -9.30 -19.04
CA ALA A 310 20.69 -9.95 -19.61
C ALA A 310 20.82 -9.71 -21.12
N SER A 311 19.71 -9.72 -21.86
CA SER A 311 19.69 -9.45 -23.30
C SER A 311 20.10 -8.00 -23.60
N LEU A 312 19.61 -7.02 -22.82
CA LEU A 312 20.05 -5.63 -22.94
C LEU A 312 21.52 -5.46 -22.56
N ALA A 313 21.99 -6.16 -21.52
CA ALA A 313 23.39 -6.15 -21.11
C ALA A 313 24.31 -6.67 -22.23
N ALA A 314 23.90 -7.75 -22.92
CA ALA A 314 24.62 -8.26 -24.09
C ALA A 314 24.60 -7.26 -25.26
N SER A 315 23.44 -6.70 -25.59
CA SER A 315 23.31 -5.68 -26.64
C SER A 315 24.17 -4.44 -26.39
N VAL A 316 24.31 -4.00 -25.14
CA VAL A 316 25.22 -2.90 -24.77
C VAL A 316 26.66 -3.26 -25.08
N ALA A 317 27.06 -4.50 -24.79
CA ALA A 317 28.40 -5.02 -25.04
C ALA A 317 28.70 -5.42 -26.50
N ARG A 318 27.72 -5.38 -27.42
CA ARG A 318 27.86 -5.83 -28.82
C ARG A 318 29.12 -5.32 -29.51
N ASN A 319 29.38 -4.02 -29.38
CA ASN A 319 30.48 -3.32 -30.05
C ASN A 319 31.70 -3.11 -29.15
N ALA A 320 31.80 -3.84 -28.03
CA ALA A 320 33.01 -3.89 -27.22
C ALA A 320 34.12 -4.61 -27.98
N THR A 321 35.38 -4.25 -27.71
CA THR A 321 36.56 -4.93 -28.28
C THR A 321 36.60 -6.40 -27.83
N ASP A 322 37.34 -7.25 -28.55
CA ASP A 322 37.49 -8.68 -28.20
C ASP A 322 38.05 -8.85 -26.78
N GLU A 323 39.05 -8.06 -26.42
CA GLU A 323 39.65 -8.05 -25.08
C GLU A 323 38.62 -7.69 -23.99
N GLN A 324 37.75 -6.71 -24.25
CA GLN A 324 36.68 -6.33 -23.34
C GLN A 324 35.63 -7.43 -23.20
N VAL A 325 35.22 -8.07 -24.31
CA VAL A 325 34.25 -9.17 -24.25
C VAL A 325 34.83 -10.37 -23.49
N THR A 326 36.10 -10.72 -23.70
CA THR A 326 36.77 -11.77 -22.94
C THR A 326 36.80 -11.45 -21.43
N ALA A 327 37.08 -10.20 -21.06
CA ALA A 327 37.03 -9.77 -19.66
C ALA A 327 35.61 -9.90 -19.08
N LEU A 328 34.59 -9.45 -19.82
CA LEU A 328 33.18 -9.58 -19.42
C LEU A 328 32.76 -11.04 -19.22
N ILE A 329 33.20 -11.95 -20.09
CA ILE A 329 32.94 -13.40 -19.93
C ILE A 329 33.55 -13.90 -18.62
N GLY A 330 34.79 -13.52 -18.31
CA GLY A 330 35.46 -13.91 -17.07
C GLY A 330 34.75 -13.35 -15.82
N GLU A 331 34.32 -12.10 -15.87
CA GLU A 331 33.56 -11.45 -14.78
C GLU A 331 32.18 -12.09 -14.58
N ASP A 332 31.44 -12.33 -15.67
CA ASP A 332 30.08 -12.88 -15.61
C ASP A 332 30.08 -14.34 -15.17
N ARG A 333 31.11 -15.12 -15.55
CA ARG A 333 31.32 -16.49 -15.09
C ARG A 333 31.41 -16.60 -13.56
N ALA A 334 32.05 -15.63 -12.91
CA ALA A 334 32.23 -15.64 -11.46
C ALA A 334 30.97 -15.25 -10.66
N ARG A 335 29.87 -14.86 -11.33
CA ARG A 335 28.67 -14.35 -10.66
C ARG A 335 27.89 -15.46 -9.98
N ARG A 336 27.30 -15.10 -8.84
CA ARG A 336 26.32 -15.91 -8.09
C ARG A 336 25.12 -15.02 -7.73
N PRO A 337 23.88 -15.54 -7.71
CA PRO A 337 23.51 -16.94 -7.98
C PRO A 337 23.78 -17.36 -9.43
N LEU A 338 24.03 -18.65 -9.67
CA LEU A 338 24.55 -19.17 -10.95
C LEU A 338 23.63 -18.81 -12.14
N VAL A 339 22.34 -18.62 -11.90
CA VAL A 339 21.39 -18.22 -12.94
C VAL A 339 21.67 -16.83 -13.53
N VAL A 340 22.28 -15.92 -12.77
CA VAL A 340 22.72 -14.62 -13.29
C VAL A 340 23.84 -14.80 -14.29
N ALA A 341 24.84 -15.62 -13.94
CA ALA A 341 25.93 -15.99 -14.86
C ALA A 341 25.37 -16.68 -16.12
N ALA A 342 24.43 -17.62 -15.95
CA ALA A 342 23.81 -18.34 -17.04
C ALA A 342 23.05 -17.40 -18.00
N ALA A 343 22.24 -16.48 -17.47
CA ALA A 343 21.50 -15.52 -18.29
C ALA A 343 22.44 -14.59 -19.05
N LEU A 344 23.45 -14.01 -18.38
CA LEU A 344 24.40 -13.09 -19.00
C LEU A 344 25.26 -13.76 -20.07
N LEU A 345 25.82 -14.94 -19.80
CA LEU A 345 26.67 -15.67 -20.74
C LEU A 345 25.86 -16.22 -21.92
N MET A 346 24.62 -16.66 -21.72
CA MET A 346 23.76 -17.12 -22.82
C MET A 346 23.39 -15.96 -23.75
N GLU A 347 22.99 -14.82 -23.22
CA GLU A 347 22.64 -13.66 -24.04
C GLU A 347 23.87 -13.07 -24.73
N LEU A 348 25.04 -13.08 -24.07
CA LEU A 348 26.31 -12.69 -24.69
C LEU A 348 26.71 -13.65 -25.81
N TRP A 349 26.51 -14.97 -25.64
CA TRP A 349 26.69 -15.96 -26.70
C TRP A 349 25.81 -15.65 -27.92
N ARG A 350 24.51 -15.37 -27.70
CA ARG A 350 23.57 -15.01 -28.78
C ARG A 350 24.04 -13.76 -29.51
N GLU A 351 24.40 -12.71 -28.76
CA GLU A 351 24.80 -11.43 -29.33
C GLU A 351 26.12 -11.52 -30.09
N MET A 352 27.12 -12.24 -29.57
CA MET A 352 28.40 -12.45 -30.27
C MET A 352 28.22 -13.30 -31.53
N LYS A 353 27.33 -14.30 -31.49
CA LYS A 353 26.98 -15.10 -32.67
C LYS A 353 26.32 -14.23 -33.74
N ASP A 354 25.37 -13.38 -33.35
CA ASP A 354 24.67 -12.46 -34.26
C ASP A 354 25.59 -11.36 -34.81
N ALA A 355 26.66 -11.01 -34.08
CA ALA A 355 27.71 -10.10 -34.51
C ALA A 355 28.84 -10.78 -35.31
N GLU A 356 28.67 -12.06 -35.68
CA GLU A 356 29.66 -12.86 -36.44
C GLU A 356 31.01 -13.04 -35.71
N ARG A 357 31.03 -12.92 -34.37
CA ARG A 357 32.22 -13.10 -33.51
C ARG A 357 32.21 -14.50 -32.88
N GLY A 358 32.31 -15.52 -33.73
CA GLY A 358 32.14 -16.94 -33.38
C GLY A 358 33.04 -17.41 -32.22
N ASP A 359 34.32 -17.05 -32.21
CA ASP A 359 35.26 -17.47 -31.18
C ASP A 359 34.86 -16.97 -29.77
N LEU A 360 34.32 -15.74 -29.68
CA LEU A 360 33.85 -15.18 -28.41
C LEU A 360 32.51 -15.78 -27.99
N ALA A 361 31.64 -16.11 -28.95
CA ALA A 361 30.43 -16.86 -28.66
C ALA A 361 30.81 -18.23 -28.07
N ASP A 362 31.68 -19.00 -28.73
CA ASP A 362 32.12 -20.31 -28.24
C ASP A 362 32.78 -20.22 -26.85
N LEU A 363 33.60 -19.19 -26.59
CA LEU A 363 34.17 -18.94 -25.27
C LEU A 363 33.10 -18.70 -24.18
N ALA A 364 32.06 -17.91 -24.47
CA ALA A 364 30.95 -17.67 -23.54
C ALA A 364 30.15 -18.95 -23.26
N ARG A 365 29.88 -19.75 -24.31
CA ARG A 365 29.23 -21.07 -24.19
C ARG A 365 30.04 -22.01 -23.30
N GLU A 366 31.32 -22.16 -23.59
CA GLU A 366 32.21 -23.08 -22.87
C GLU A 366 32.38 -22.66 -21.41
N SER A 367 32.51 -21.36 -21.15
CA SER A 367 32.56 -20.83 -19.78
C SER A 367 31.31 -21.17 -18.98
N LEU A 368 30.11 -21.09 -19.58
CA LEU A 368 28.87 -21.47 -18.91
C LEU A 368 28.80 -22.99 -18.68
N LEU A 369 29.15 -23.80 -19.67
CA LEU A 369 29.15 -25.26 -19.53
C LEU A 369 30.12 -25.75 -18.44
N GLU A 370 31.30 -25.14 -18.33
CA GLU A 370 32.26 -25.44 -17.26
C GLU A 370 31.69 -25.16 -15.87
N GLU A 371 31.03 -24.01 -15.67
CA GLU A 371 30.43 -23.68 -14.36
C GLU A 371 29.27 -24.60 -14.01
N LEU A 372 28.41 -24.94 -14.97
CA LEU A 372 27.28 -25.84 -14.75
C LEU A 372 27.73 -27.26 -14.40
N ALA A 373 28.78 -27.75 -15.06
CA ALA A 373 29.37 -29.06 -14.79
C ALA A 373 30.17 -29.09 -13.48
N ALA A 374 30.76 -27.96 -13.07
CA ALA A 374 31.52 -27.86 -11.82
C ALA A 374 30.64 -27.64 -10.57
N GLN A 375 29.40 -27.20 -10.75
CA GLN A 375 28.47 -26.95 -9.66
C GLN A 375 28.07 -28.26 -8.95
N ASP A 376 28.25 -28.29 -7.63
CA ASP A 376 27.79 -29.41 -6.80
C ASP A 376 26.30 -29.25 -6.47
N TRP A 377 25.45 -29.84 -7.31
CA TRP A 377 23.99 -29.80 -7.19
C TRP A 377 23.44 -30.54 -5.96
N SER A 378 24.27 -31.29 -5.22
CA SER A 378 23.85 -31.98 -3.99
C SER A 378 23.78 -31.03 -2.78
N THR A 379 24.34 -29.83 -2.89
CA THR A 379 24.40 -28.84 -1.81
C THR A 379 23.24 -27.84 -1.87
N GLU A 380 22.80 -27.34 -0.72
CA GLU A 380 21.77 -26.29 -0.62
C GLU A 380 22.18 -25.01 -1.38
N ASP A 381 23.45 -24.60 -1.24
CA ASP A 381 24.00 -23.39 -1.88
C ASP A 381 23.87 -23.41 -3.42
N ALA A 382 23.78 -24.59 -4.04
CA ALA A 382 23.57 -24.73 -5.48
C ALA A 382 22.19 -24.25 -5.95
N TRP A 383 21.22 -24.19 -5.04
CA TRP A 383 19.82 -23.89 -5.35
C TRP A 383 19.40 -22.49 -4.88
N VAL A 384 20.08 -21.93 -3.87
CA VAL A 384 19.85 -20.58 -3.36
C VAL A 384 19.94 -19.56 -4.49
N GLY A 385 18.86 -18.81 -4.71
CA GLY A 385 18.75 -17.80 -5.78
C GLY A 385 18.56 -18.36 -7.20
N ASN A 386 18.71 -19.67 -7.42
CA ASN A 386 18.50 -20.31 -8.73
C ASN A 386 17.08 -20.85 -8.91
N TYR A 387 16.32 -21.03 -7.82
CA TYR A 387 15.03 -21.72 -7.82
C TYR A 387 13.98 -21.12 -8.76
N VAL A 388 13.95 -19.80 -9.01
CA VAL A 388 12.95 -19.22 -9.94
C VAL A 388 13.27 -19.52 -11.40
N HIS A 389 14.55 -19.63 -11.75
CA HIS A 389 15.00 -19.67 -13.14
C HIS A 389 15.80 -20.95 -13.49
N GLY A 390 15.74 -21.99 -12.65
CA GLY A 390 16.51 -23.24 -12.85
C GLY A 390 16.31 -23.87 -14.22
N ALA A 391 15.06 -24.03 -14.67
CA ALA A 391 14.76 -24.53 -16.01
C ALA A 391 15.37 -23.67 -17.15
N GLN A 392 15.52 -22.35 -16.96
CA GLN A 392 16.13 -21.47 -17.97
C GLN A 392 17.64 -21.66 -18.09
N MET A 393 18.28 -22.15 -17.04
CA MET A 393 19.70 -22.50 -17.00
C MET A 393 19.96 -23.92 -17.51
N PHE A 394 19.09 -24.88 -17.18
CA PHE A 394 19.22 -26.28 -17.61
C PHE A 394 18.89 -26.50 -19.09
N ASN A 395 17.94 -25.76 -19.66
CA ASN A 395 17.58 -25.88 -21.08
C ASN A 395 18.77 -25.63 -22.05
N PRO A 396 19.55 -24.55 -21.90
CA PRO A 396 20.79 -24.34 -22.67
C PRO A 396 21.83 -25.43 -22.43
N TRP A 397 21.98 -25.89 -21.19
CA TRP A 397 22.93 -26.96 -20.86
C TRP A 397 22.61 -28.23 -21.66
N TRP A 398 21.35 -28.65 -21.62
CA TRP A 398 20.84 -29.74 -22.42
C TRP A 398 21.08 -29.51 -23.92
N HIS A 399 20.75 -28.31 -24.42
CA HIS A 399 20.85 -27.99 -25.83
C HIS A 399 22.29 -28.07 -26.37
N TRP A 400 23.29 -27.72 -25.58
CA TRP A 400 24.70 -27.75 -25.99
C TRP A 400 25.44 -29.05 -25.63
N THR A 401 24.86 -29.88 -24.76
CA THR A 401 25.42 -31.18 -24.38
C THR A 401 24.49 -32.31 -24.82
N SER A 402 23.74 -32.91 -23.89
CA SER A 402 22.68 -33.87 -24.16
C SER A 402 21.70 -33.95 -22.98
N ALA A 403 20.56 -34.61 -23.16
CA ALA A 403 19.54 -34.73 -22.10
C ALA A 403 20.06 -35.59 -20.95
N GLU A 404 20.80 -36.63 -21.31
CA GLU A 404 21.39 -37.61 -20.41
C GLU A 404 22.43 -36.98 -19.50
N VAL A 405 23.23 -36.03 -19.99
CA VAL A 405 24.24 -35.33 -19.18
C VAL A 405 23.60 -34.56 -18.05
N VAL A 406 22.56 -33.77 -18.36
CA VAL A 406 21.86 -32.94 -17.36
C VAL A 406 21.04 -33.82 -16.42
N ALA A 407 20.33 -34.82 -16.95
CA ALA A 407 19.56 -35.77 -16.13
C ALA A 407 20.46 -36.56 -15.18
N ALA A 408 21.65 -36.99 -15.62
CA ALA A 408 22.61 -37.66 -14.76
C ALA A 408 23.16 -36.72 -13.68
N ALA A 409 23.55 -35.49 -14.02
CA ALA A 409 24.08 -34.54 -13.04
C ALA A 409 23.08 -34.23 -11.92
N ILE A 410 21.82 -33.94 -12.26
CA ILE A 410 20.77 -33.65 -11.27
C ILE A 410 20.34 -34.94 -10.55
N GLY A 411 20.26 -36.06 -11.28
CA GLY A 411 19.89 -37.37 -10.73
C GLY A 411 20.91 -37.90 -9.71
N ASP A 412 22.20 -37.85 -10.03
CA ASP A 412 23.29 -38.26 -9.15
C ASP A 412 23.34 -37.37 -7.89
N ALA A 413 23.08 -36.07 -8.05
CA ALA A 413 22.98 -35.14 -6.93
C ALA A 413 21.80 -35.48 -6.01
N LEU A 414 20.64 -35.84 -6.57
CA LEU A 414 19.48 -36.24 -5.80
C LEU A 414 19.64 -37.63 -5.15
N ASP A 415 20.35 -38.56 -5.79
CA ASP A 415 20.70 -39.85 -5.19
C ASP A 415 21.70 -39.66 -4.01
N ALA A 416 22.59 -38.66 -4.08
CA ALA A 416 23.53 -38.31 -3.01
C ALA A 416 22.87 -37.55 -1.86
N ALA A 417 21.94 -36.64 -2.15
CA ALA A 417 21.23 -35.82 -1.17
C ALA A 417 19.71 -35.79 -1.46
N PRO A 418 18.97 -36.85 -1.08
CA PRO A 418 17.54 -36.96 -1.39
C PRO A 418 16.73 -35.76 -0.89
N GLU A 419 17.09 -35.18 0.26
CA GLU A 419 16.44 -34.00 0.85
C GLU A 419 16.43 -32.75 -0.04
N ARG A 420 17.12 -32.75 -1.19
CA ARG A 420 17.06 -31.71 -2.21
C ARG A 420 15.91 -31.88 -3.22
N LEU A 421 15.05 -32.88 -3.02
CA LEU A 421 13.90 -33.15 -3.88
C LEU A 421 13.05 -31.89 -4.14
N ASP A 422 12.76 -31.14 -3.09
CA ASP A 422 11.98 -29.90 -3.16
C ASP A 422 12.65 -28.88 -4.07
N ASP A 423 13.96 -28.69 -3.93
CA ASP A 423 14.74 -27.76 -4.76
C ASP A 423 14.66 -28.16 -6.23
N VAL A 424 14.84 -29.45 -6.54
CA VAL A 424 14.76 -29.98 -7.92
C VAL A 424 13.37 -29.79 -8.51
N VAL A 425 12.31 -30.13 -7.77
CA VAL A 425 10.92 -30.02 -8.22
C VAL A 425 10.52 -28.57 -8.44
N LEU A 426 10.96 -27.67 -7.57
CA LEU A 426 10.61 -26.25 -7.67
C LEU A 426 11.45 -25.54 -8.74
N ALA A 427 12.75 -25.79 -8.82
CA ALA A 427 13.65 -25.11 -9.76
C ALA A 427 13.44 -25.53 -11.22
N CYS A 428 13.04 -26.79 -11.45
CA CYS A 428 12.80 -27.30 -12.78
C CYS A 428 11.39 -27.02 -13.31
N ALA A 429 10.47 -26.57 -12.46
CA ALA A 429 9.10 -26.30 -12.88
C ALA A 429 9.01 -25.03 -13.76
N PRO A 430 8.46 -25.11 -14.98
CA PRO A 430 8.19 -23.94 -15.80
C PRO A 430 7.17 -22.99 -15.16
N TRP A 431 7.29 -21.70 -15.45
CA TRP A 431 6.31 -20.69 -15.04
C TRP A 431 5.24 -20.46 -16.10
N VAL A 432 4.00 -20.31 -15.66
CA VAL A 432 2.85 -19.95 -16.47
C VAL A 432 2.12 -18.76 -15.86
N GLU A 433 1.61 -17.87 -16.70
CA GLU A 433 0.70 -16.80 -16.26
C GLU A 433 -0.72 -17.34 -16.28
N ARG A 434 -1.43 -17.20 -15.16
CA ARG A 434 -2.86 -17.44 -15.07
C ARG A 434 -3.57 -16.13 -14.86
N GLU A 435 -4.68 -15.97 -15.58
CA GLU A 435 -5.61 -14.87 -15.38
C GLU A 435 -6.82 -15.40 -14.63
N SER A 436 -7.12 -14.81 -13.48
CA SER A 436 -8.33 -15.08 -12.73
C SER A 436 -9.53 -14.61 -13.52
N ARG A 437 -10.48 -15.52 -13.74
CA ARG A 437 -11.76 -15.20 -14.41
C ARG A 437 -12.69 -14.36 -13.56
N VAL A 438 -12.42 -14.23 -12.25
CA VAL A 438 -13.30 -13.53 -11.30
C VAL A 438 -13.01 -12.03 -11.27
N ASP A 439 -11.74 -11.66 -11.23
CA ASP A 439 -11.29 -10.27 -11.03
C ASP A 439 -10.29 -9.79 -12.11
N GLY A 440 -9.89 -10.65 -13.06
CA GLY A 440 -8.90 -10.33 -14.09
C GLY A 440 -7.47 -10.20 -13.55
N SER A 441 -7.24 -10.54 -12.29
CA SER A 441 -5.89 -10.53 -11.70
C SER A 441 -5.02 -11.58 -12.41
N ARG A 442 -3.73 -11.25 -12.57
CA ARG A 442 -2.75 -12.15 -13.17
C ARG A 442 -1.79 -12.64 -12.12
N ARG A 443 -1.50 -13.93 -12.14
CA ARG A 443 -0.55 -14.57 -11.23
C ARG A 443 0.41 -15.46 -12.00
N ALA A 444 1.69 -15.37 -11.66
CA ALA A 444 2.69 -16.33 -12.11
C ALA A 444 2.65 -17.55 -11.20
N GLU A 445 2.50 -18.73 -11.78
CA GLU A 445 2.49 -20.00 -11.06
C GLU A 445 3.37 -21.02 -11.77
N ARG A 446 3.95 -21.94 -11.00
CA ARG A 446 4.69 -23.08 -11.54
C ARG A 446 3.72 -24.13 -12.05
N SER A 447 4.08 -24.83 -13.12
CA SER A 447 3.22 -25.88 -13.68
C SER A 447 4.00 -26.93 -14.45
N TYR A 448 3.73 -28.20 -14.15
CA TYR A 448 4.22 -29.35 -14.92
C TYR A 448 3.17 -29.80 -15.92
N ARG A 449 3.16 -29.16 -17.10
CA ARG A 449 2.32 -29.57 -18.23
C ARG A 449 2.96 -30.73 -19.02
N GLU A 450 4.29 -30.71 -19.10
CA GLU A 450 5.13 -31.72 -19.71
C GLU A 450 6.45 -31.81 -18.92
N LEU A 451 7.13 -32.96 -18.99
CA LEU A 451 8.48 -33.11 -18.45
C LEU A 451 9.48 -32.79 -19.54
N SER A 452 10.44 -31.92 -19.23
CA SER A 452 11.55 -31.66 -20.17
C SER A 452 12.38 -32.94 -20.37
N PRO A 453 12.97 -33.16 -21.56
CA PRO A 453 13.72 -34.39 -21.83
C PRO A 453 14.91 -34.63 -20.89
N TRP A 454 15.49 -33.56 -20.35
CA TRP A 454 16.60 -33.60 -19.40
C TRP A 454 16.17 -33.72 -17.93
N PHE A 455 14.87 -33.72 -17.63
CA PHE A 455 14.38 -33.83 -16.27
C PHE A 455 14.67 -35.24 -15.71
N PRO A 456 15.24 -35.38 -14.50
CA PRO A 456 15.68 -36.67 -13.96
C PRO A 456 14.50 -37.46 -13.36
N THR A 457 13.54 -37.84 -14.20
CA THR A 457 12.27 -38.46 -13.78
C THR A 457 12.46 -39.65 -12.86
N ASP A 458 13.32 -40.60 -13.21
CA ASP A 458 13.51 -41.82 -12.41
C ASP A 458 14.08 -41.52 -11.01
N ALA A 459 15.02 -40.57 -10.89
CA ALA A 459 15.59 -40.18 -9.61
C ALA A 459 14.55 -39.45 -8.75
N VAL A 460 13.78 -38.54 -9.34
CA VAL A 460 12.70 -37.80 -8.67
C VAL A 460 11.62 -38.76 -8.17
N VAL A 461 11.19 -39.73 -8.99
CA VAL A 461 10.19 -40.73 -8.58
C VAL A 461 10.71 -41.58 -7.41
N ARG A 462 11.98 -42.02 -7.45
CA ARG A 462 12.58 -42.77 -6.34
C ARG A 462 12.66 -41.94 -5.05
N ALA A 463 13.12 -40.70 -5.13
CA ALA A 463 13.24 -39.81 -3.97
C ALA A 463 11.86 -39.45 -3.40
N ALA A 464 10.86 -39.22 -4.27
CA ALA A 464 9.48 -38.93 -3.87
C ALA A 464 8.84 -40.11 -3.14
N ALA A 465 9.08 -41.35 -3.57
CA ALA A 465 8.56 -42.53 -2.89
C ALA A 465 9.06 -42.68 -1.44
N VAL A 466 10.20 -42.06 -1.10
CA VAL A 466 10.77 -42.08 0.26
C VAL A 466 10.29 -40.88 1.09
N GLN A 467 10.32 -39.68 0.52
CA GLN A 467 10.03 -38.44 1.26
C GLN A 467 8.55 -38.06 1.28
N TYR A 468 7.81 -38.43 0.25
CA TYR A 468 6.40 -38.13 0.06
C TYR A 468 5.61 -39.41 -0.26
N PRO A 469 5.62 -40.43 0.62
CA PRO A 469 5.03 -41.74 0.34
C PRO A 469 3.50 -41.69 0.14
N ASP A 470 2.85 -40.64 0.66
CA ASP A 470 1.41 -40.43 0.55
C ASP A 470 0.99 -39.70 -0.74
N VAL A 471 1.93 -39.13 -1.49
CA VAL A 471 1.64 -38.42 -2.74
C VAL A 471 1.40 -39.43 -3.86
N VAL A 472 0.24 -39.32 -4.50
CA VAL A 472 -0.17 -40.16 -5.63
C VAL A 472 -0.22 -39.35 -6.92
N ALA A 473 -0.14 -40.04 -8.07
CA ALA A 473 -0.28 -39.41 -9.37
C ALA A 473 -1.60 -38.62 -9.48
N SER A 474 -1.52 -37.39 -9.98
CA SER A 474 -2.68 -36.52 -10.17
C SER A 474 -3.66 -37.17 -11.15
N ALA A 475 -4.94 -37.19 -10.79
CA ALA A 475 -6.00 -37.70 -11.66
C ALA A 475 -6.48 -36.67 -12.70
N SER A 476 -6.09 -35.40 -12.54
CA SER A 476 -6.50 -34.33 -13.46
C SER A 476 -5.54 -34.21 -14.62
N ASP A 477 -6.09 -34.10 -15.83
CA ASP A 477 -5.29 -33.77 -17.00
C ASP A 477 -4.81 -32.32 -17.05
N TYR A 478 -5.51 -31.46 -16.29
CA TYR A 478 -5.25 -30.05 -16.17
C TYR A 478 -4.59 -29.76 -14.82
N ASP A 479 -3.44 -29.09 -14.87
CA ASP A 479 -2.87 -28.44 -13.69
C ASP A 479 -3.66 -27.14 -13.48
N ASP A 480 -4.60 -27.14 -12.54
CA ASP A 480 -5.42 -25.97 -12.18
C ASP A 480 -4.69 -24.98 -11.26
N GLY A 481 -3.41 -25.24 -10.98
CA GLY A 481 -2.59 -24.46 -10.06
C GLY A 481 -2.62 -25.08 -8.67
N VAL A 482 -1.70 -24.66 -7.82
CA VAL A 482 -1.62 -25.15 -6.45
C VAL A 482 -2.85 -24.62 -5.68
N PRO A 483 -3.71 -25.49 -5.12
CA PRO A 483 -4.83 -25.04 -4.30
C PRO A 483 -4.35 -24.18 -3.13
N GLU A 484 -5.15 -23.20 -2.74
CA GLU A 484 -4.80 -22.31 -1.63
C GLU A 484 -4.59 -23.13 -0.34
N GLY A 485 -3.41 -22.97 0.29
CA GLY A 485 -3.01 -23.71 1.48
C GLY A 485 -2.43 -25.11 1.24
N ALA A 486 -2.36 -25.60 0.01
CA ALA A 486 -1.73 -26.88 -0.31
C ALA A 486 -0.20 -26.76 -0.43
N PRO A 487 0.58 -27.76 0.03
CA PRO A 487 2.02 -27.81 -0.21
C PRO A 487 2.34 -27.85 -1.70
N GLN A 488 3.08 -26.84 -2.19
CA GLN A 488 3.39 -26.69 -3.61
C GLN A 488 4.17 -27.89 -4.18
N VAL A 489 5.10 -28.45 -3.41
CA VAL A 489 5.93 -29.59 -3.83
C VAL A 489 5.08 -30.84 -4.03
N GLU A 490 4.19 -31.16 -3.09
CA GLU A 490 3.29 -32.32 -3.19
C GLU A 490 2.37 -32.24 -4.42
N HIS A 491 1.81 -31.04 -4.68
CA HIS A 491 1.01 -30.79 -5.89
C HIS A 491 1.81 -31.08 -7.16
N HIS A 492 3.03 -30.53 -7.27
CA HIS A 492 3.88 -30.75 -8.43
C HIS A 492 4.36 -32.19 -8.58
N LEU A 493 4.72 -32.87 -7.48
CA LEU A 493 5.06 -34.28 -7.47
C LEU A 493 3.91 -35.16 -8.00
N GLY A 494 2.67 -34.88 -7.61
CA GLY A 494 1.50 -35.58 -8.15
C GLY A 494 1.39 -35.44 -9.68
N HIS A 495 1.65 -34.25 -10.22
CA HIS A 495 1.67 -34.04 -11.68
C HIS A 495 2.88 -34.71 -12.37
N ILE A 496 4.06 -34.70 -11.76
CA ILE A 496 5.24 -35.40 -12.27
C ILE A 496 4.98 -36.91 -12.34
N LEU A 497 4.43 -37.51 -11.28
CA LEU A 497 4.11 -38.93 -11.22
C LEU A 497 3.12 -39.32 -12.33
N ARG A 498 2.14 -38.48 -12.63
CA ARG A 498 1.21 -38.69 -13.75
C ARG A 498 1.91 -38.65 -15.10
N LEU A 499 2.84 -37.71 -15.29
CA LEU A 499 3.58 -37.58 -16.56
C LEU A 499 4.66 -38.66 -16.75
N ALA A 500 5.05 -39.35 -15.68
CA ALA A 500 6.02 -40.44 -15.69
C ALA A 500 5.41 -41.82 -16.03
N THR A 501 4.09 -41.98 -15.88
CA THR A 501 3.32 -43.19 -16.25
C THR A 501 2.82 -43.11 -17.68
#